data_AF-A0A1F8QAU9-F1
#
_entry.id   AF-A0A1F8QAU9-F1
#
_cell.length_a   1.000
_cell.length_b   1.000
_cell.length_c   1.000
_cell.angle_alpha   90.00
_cell.angle_beta   90.00
_cell.angle_gamma   90.00
#
_symmetry.space_group_name_H-M   'P 1'
#
loop_
_entity.id
_entity.type
_entity.pdbx_description
1 polymer ?
#
loop_
_entity_poly.entity_id
_entity_poly.type
_entity_poly.pdbx_seq_one_letter_code
_entity_poly.pdbx_strand_id
1 'polypeptide(L)'
;MIDYSLTKIIPAEESHREFSYQVKKTAEGDYITQLWGWDETVQRNFHTSDWQQKRPSIILYDGVPVGTIYILENDDIIQIGQFFIMPYYQNKGIGSYLLKNILDKADRYGKLTKIAYLKNNPVVSLYERNGFETVEVHDVYCRMERKPNVVKVRYKAVIFDLFGTLIDNFIRSEYEAVLAEMADILGVPWEKFIRMWFDTFRERNTGQFTTPQANIEFICEELNIKATPRQIEQAARKRLDYTVRSMKPRPGTLEALTALRSMGYRTGLISDCSGEIPIVWSKTQLAPFFDTTVFSCVAGVKKPDPRIYKMATDRLGVVPQECLYIGDGGSNELTGASQVGMYAVLLRDPAEPADAHFIDREEEWDGPVVSSVQEILNLLK
;
A
#
# COMPACT_ATOMS: atom_id res chain seq x y z
N MET A 1 8.71 -8.16 -25.44
CA MET A 1 7.48 -8.11 -24.63
C MET A 1 7.60 -6.91 -23.73
N ILE A 2 6.57 -6.08 -23.58
CA ILE A 2 6.63 -4.91 -22.70
C ILE A 2 6.51 -5.37 -21.26
N ASP A 3 7.39 -4.89 -20.41
CA ASP A 3 7.30 -5.11 -18.97
C ASP A 3 6.40 -4.04 -18.36
N TYR A 4 5.15 -4.42 -18.06
CA TYR A 4 4.15 -3.50 -17.51
C TYR A 4 4.48 -3.05 -16.07
N SER A 5 5.37 -3.74 -15.36
CA SER A 5 5.83 -3.32 -14.02
C SER A 5 6.59 -2.00 -14.04
N LEU A 6 7.11 -1.59 -15.21
CA LEU A 6 7.81 -0.32 -15.43
C LEU A 6 6.85 0.86 -15.64
N THR A 7 5.53 0.61 -15.65
CA THR A 7 4.53 1.67 -15.81
C THR A 7 4.20 2.31 -14.47
N LYS A 8 4.24 3.64 -14.39
CA LYS A 8 3.86 4.41 -13.20
C LYS A 8 2.95 5.57 -13.57
N ILE A 9 2.10 5.97 -12.63
CA ILE A 9 1.35 7.22 -12.71
C ILE A 9 1.92 8.13 -11.64
N ILE A 10 2.32 9.35 -12.01
CA ILE A 10 2.83 10.35 -11.07
C ILE A 10 1.99 11.62 -11.14
N PRO A 11 1.84 12.38 -10.04
CA PRO A 11 1.26 13.71 -10.10
C PRO A 11 2.02 14.59 -11.10
N ALA A 12 1.30 15.36 -11.92
CA ALA A 12 1.98 16.26 -12.84
C ALA A 12 2.46 17.55 -12.15
N GLU A 13 3.73 17.84 -12.34
CA GLU A 13 4.33 19.15 -12.06
C GLU A 13 4.15 20.12 -13.22
N GLU A 14 4.33 21.43 -12.97
CA GLU A 14 4.21 22.48 -13.99
C GLU A 14 5.16 22.27 -15.19
N SER A 15 6.32 21.65 -14.97
CA SER A 15 7.27 21.24 -16.00
C SER A 15 6.67 20.31 -17.06
N HIS A 16 5.62 19.56 -16.72
CA HIS A 16 4.94 18.64 -17.63
C HIS A 16 3.83 19.30 -18.47
N ARG A 17 3.54 20.60 -18.27
CA ARG A 17 2.40 21.26 -18.93
C ARG A 17 2.47 21.20 -20.45
N GLU A 18 3.65 21.46 -21.02
CA GLU A 18 3.84 21.41 -22.48
C GLU A 18 3.75 19.97 -22.98
N PHE A 19 4.34 19.00 -22.27
CA PHE A 19 4.20 17.59 -22.63
C PHE A 19 2.72 17.16 -22.66
N SER A 20 1.96 17.50 -21.62
CA SER A 20 0.52 17.22 -21.54
C SER A 20 -0.26 17.82 -22.73
N TYR A 21 0.07 19.06 -23.10
CA TYR A 21 -0.52 19.69 -24.29
C TYR A 21 -0.18 18.93 -25.57
N GLN A 22 1.09 18.54 -25.75
CA GLN A 22 1.52 17.77 -26.93
C GLN A 22 0.82 16.40 -27.00
N VAL A 23 0.65 15.72 -25.87
CA VAL A 23 -0.08 14.45 -25.78
C VAL A 23 -1.54 14.65 -26.20
N LYS A 24 -2.23 15.65 -25.64
CA LYS A 24 -3.63 15.98 -26.00
C LYS A 24 -3.75 16.32 -27.48
N LYS A 25 -2.90 17.21 -27.98
CA LYS A 25 -2.87 17.62 -29.40
C LYS A 25 -2.68 16.41 -30.32
N THR A 26 -1.79 15.49 -29.94
CA THR A 26 -1.53 14.30 -30.75
C THR A 26 -2.68 13.30 -30.68
N ALA A 27 -3.38 13.20 -29.55
CA ALA A 27 -4.48 12.26 -29.36
C ALA A 27 -5.81 12.74 -29.98
N GLU A 28 -6.08 14.04 -29.91
CA GLU A 28 -7.38 14.63 -30.25
C GLU A 28 -7.34 15.61 -31.44
N GLY A 29 -6.16 16.08 -31.85
CA GLY A 29 -6.00 17.18 -32.79
C GLY A 29 -6.71 16.99 -34.12
N ASP A 30 -6.59 15.80 -34.72
CA ASP A 30 -7.26 15.49 -35.99
C ASP A 30 -8.79 15.51 -35.84
N TYR A 31 -9.32 15.01 -34.73
CA TYR A 31 -10.76 14.97 -34.47
C TYR A 31 -11.33 16.37 -34.17
N ILE A 32 -10.60 17.17 -33.39
CA ILE A 32 -10.92 18.58 -33.13
C ILE A 32 -10.91 19.37 -34.45
N THR A 33 -9.90 19.14 -35.30
CA THR A 33 -9.78 19.78 -36.61
C THR A 33 -10.99 19.48 -37.49
N GLN A 34 -11.45 18.22 -37.52
CA GLN A 34 -12.62 17.81 -38.29
C GLN A 34 -13.93 18.43 -37.80
N LEU A 35 -14.08 18.64 -36.50
CA LEU A 35 -15.33 19.13 -35.90
C LEU A 35 -15.44 20.66 -35.90
N TRP A 36 -14.34 21.37 -35.63
CA TRP A 36 -14.34 22.82 -35.41
C TRP A 36 -13.21 23.58 -36.09
N GLY A 37 -12.28 22.88 -36.73
CA GLY A 37 -10.99 23.45 -37.13
C GLY A 37 -10.03 23.59 -35.94
N TRP A 38 -8.72 23.59 -36.24
CA TRP A 38 -7.68 23.75 -35.22
C TRP A 38 -7.16 25.18 -35.19
N ASP A 39 -7.32 25.84 -34.04
CA ASP A 39 -6.65 27.10 -33.73
C ASP A 39 -5.70 26.87 -32.54
N GLU A 40 -4.40 27.03 -32.80
CA GLU A 40 -3.35 26.77 -31.81
C GLU A 40 -3.47 27.65 -30.56
N THR A 41 -3.86 28.92 -30.74
CA THR A 41 -3.97 29.87 -29.62
C THR A 41 -5.16 29.52 -28.74
N VAL A 42 -6.30 29.21 -29.37
CA VAL A 42 -7.52 28.81 -28.68
C VAL A 42 -7.30 27.50 -27.92
N GLN A 43 -6.69 26.49 -28.54
CA GLN A 43 -6.42 25.21 -27.89
C GLN A 43 -5.43 25.33 -26.73
N ARG A 44 -4.40 26.18 -26.85
CA ARG A 44 -3.47 26.47 -25.74
C ARG A 44 -4.14 27.20 -24.58
N ASN A 45 -5.06 28.13 -24.86
CA ASN A 45 -5.82 28.81 -23.82
C ASN A 45 -6.75 27.85 -23.07
N PHE A 46 -7.47 26.99 -23.79
CA PHE A 46 -8.28 25.94 -23.16
C PHE A 46 -7.42 24.99 -22.31
N HIS A 47 -6.29 24.53 -22.85
CA HIS A 47 -5.37 23.67 -22.11
C HIS A 47 -4.84 24.33 -20.84
N THR A 48 -4.49 25.63 -20.90
CA THR A 48 -4.00 26.37 -19.74
C THR A 48 -5.08 26.49 -18.65
N SER A 49 -6.34 26.73 -19.04
CA SER A 49 -7.47 26.77 -18.11
C SER A 49 -7.72 25.39 -17.48
N ASP A 50 -7.78 24.34 -18.31
CA ASP A 50 -7.97 22.96 -17.86
C ASP A 50 -6.83 22.51 -16.94
N TRP A 51 -5.58 22.90 -17.23
CA TRP A 51 -4.41 22.55 -16.42
C TRP A 51 -4.47 23.08 -14.98
N GLN A 52 -5.12 24.22 -14.76
CA GLN A 52 -5.31 24.79 -13.42
C GLN A 52 -6.45 24.13 -12.65
N GLN A 53 -7.50 23.67 -13.36
CA GLN A 53 -8.70 23.12 -12.72
C GLN A 53 -8.68 21.58 -12.60
N LYS A 54 -8.11 20.90 -13.60
CA LYS A 54 -8.17 19.45 -13.82
C LYS A 54 -6.80 18.97 -14.30
N ARG A 55 -5.77 19.23 -13.50
CA ARG A 55 -4.40 18.82 -13.83
C ARG A 55 -4.33 17.30 -13.93
N PRO A 56 -3.96 16.72 -15.09
CA PRO A 56 -3.83 15.28 -15.22
C PRO A 56 -2.56 14.79 -14.50
N SER A 57 -2.50 13.50 -14.20
CA SER A 57 -1.28 12.79 -13.86
C SER A 57 -0.50 12.40 -15.11
N ILE A 58 0.82 12.16 -14.96
CA ILE A 58 1.71 11.70 -16.03
C ILE A 58 1.86 10.20 -15.97
N ILE A 59 1.66 9.55 -17.12
CA ILE A 59 1.96 8.13 -17.31
C ILE A 59 3.43 8.03 -17.70
N LEU A 60 4.21 7.32 -16.88
CA LEU A 60 5.60 6.96 -17.16
C LEU A 60 5.68 5.52 -17.64
N TYR A 61 6.59 5.25 -18.57
CA TYR A 61 7.06 3.91 -18.89
C TYR A 61 8.58 3.92 -18.83
N ASP A 62 9.17 3.10 -17.96
CA ASP A 62 10.62 3.03 -17.75
C ASP A 62 11.23 4.41 -17.43
N GLY A 63 10.55 5.17 -16.57
CA GLY A 63 10.93 6.52 -16.16
C GLY A 63 10.67 7.63 -17.20
N VAL A 64 10.24 7.28 -18.43
CA VAL A 64 9.99 8.25 -19.49
C VAL A 64 8.50 8.64 -19.54
N PRO A 65 8.13 9.93 -19.63
CA PRO A 65 6.75 10.35 -19.89
C PRO A 65 6.23 9.83 -21.24
N VAL A 66 5.13 9.07 -21.19
CA VAL A 66 4.51 8.46 -22.38
C VAL A 66 3.04 8.82 -22.57
N GLY A 67 2.41 9.46 -21.59
CA GLY A 67 1.01 9.85 -21.69
C GLY A 67 0.50 10.63 -20.48
N THR A 68 -0.80 10.88 -20.48
CA THR A 68 -1.52 11.55 -19.41
C THR A 68 -2.75 10.74 -19.01
N ILE A 69 -3.21 10.93 -17.78
CA ILE A 69 -4.51 10.45 -17.32
C ILE A 69 -5.03 11.36 -16.22
N TYR A 70 -6.29 11.75 -16.29
CA TYR A 70 -7.00 12.44 -15.23
C TYR A 70 -8.00 11.48 -14.60
N ILE A 71 -7.93 11.31 -13.28
CA ILE A 71 -8.86 10.46 -12.52
C ILE A 71 -9.53 11.33 -11.46
N LEU A 72 -10.85 11.34 -11.45
CA LEU A 72 -11.66 11.89 -10.37
C LEU A 72 -12.39 10.72 -9.70
N GLU A 73 -12.16 10.53 -8.41
CA GLU A 73 -12.71 9.39 -7.65
C GLU A 73 -13.46 9.88 -6.42
N ASN A 74 -14.63 9.28 -6.17
CA ASN A 74 -15.37 9.37 -4.91
C ASN A 74 -15.80 7.95 -4.49
N ASP A 75 -16.66 7.82 -3.47
CA ASP A 75 -17.07 6.51 -2.93
C ASP A 75 -17.81 5.63 -3.95
N ASP A 76 -18.55 6.24 -4.89
CA ASP A 76 -19.42 5.52 -5.82
C ASP A 76 -18.87 5.45 -7.25
N ILE A 77 -17.98 6.38 -7.62
CA ILE A 77 -17.62 6.64 -9.02
C ILE A 77 -16.10 6.80 -9.19
N ILE A 78 -15.57 6.20 -10.25
CA ILE A 78 -14.26 6.54 -10.84
C ILE A 78 -14.51 7.15 -12.23
N GLN A 79 -14.22 8.44 -12.39
CA GLN A 79 -14.30 9.12 -13.68
C GLN A 79 -12.90 9.28 -14.29
N ILE A 80 -12.71 8.68 -15.47
CA ILE A 80 -11.48 8.74 -16.24
C ILE A 80 -11.63 9.81 -17.32
N GLY A 81 -10.64 10.70 -17.44
CA GLY A 81 -10.54 11.71 -18.47
C GLY A 81 -9.10 11.89 -18.91
N GLN A 82 -8.88 12.64 -20.00
CA GLN A 82 -7.54 12.93 -20.55
C GLN A 82 -6.62 11.69 -20.64
N PHE A 83 -7.19 10.51 -20.90
CA PHE A 83 -6.47 9.24 -20.92
C PHE A 83 -5.84 9.04 -22.29
N PHE A 84 -4.63 9.55 -22.42
CA PHE A 84 -3.93 9.66 -23.70
C PHE A 84 -2.54 9.04 -23.60
N ILE A 85 -2.15 8.33 -24.65
CA ILE A 85 -0.80 7.74 -24.77
C ILE A 85 -0.21 8.22 -26.08
N MET A 86 1.06 8.64 -26.07
CA MET A 86 1.79 9.06 -27.26
C MET A 86 1.77 7.95 -28.32
N PRO A 87 1.62 8.27 -29.63
CA PRO A 87 1.47 7.28 -30.70
C PRO A 87 2.53 6.18 -30.71
N TYR A 88 3.79 6.53 -30.44
CA TYR A 88 4.89 5.57 -30.38
C TYR A 88 4.72 4.49 -29.29
N TYR A 89 3.88 4.75 -28.29
CA TYR A 89 3.57 3.87 -27.16
C TYR A 89 2.17 3.24 -27.24
N GLN A 90 1.41 3.54 -28.29
CA GLN A 90 0.10 2.92 -28.53
C GLN A 90 0.25 1.49 -29.10
N ASN A 91 -0.84 0.71 -29.06
CA ASN A 91 -0.90 -0.69 -29.54
C ASN A 91 0.14 -1.65 -28.90
N LYS A 92 0.67 -1.24 -27.75
CA LYS A 92 1.70 -1.91 -26.96
C LYS A 92 1.16 -2.52 -25.66
N GLY A 93 -0.14 -2.33 -25.40
CA GLY A 93 -0.84 -2.84 -24.22
C GLY A 93 -0.78 -1.96 -22.98
N ILE A 94 0.01 -0.87 -22.97
CA ILE A 94 0.13 0.06 -21.83
C ILE A 94 -1.23 0.61 -21.40
N GLY A 95 -2.01 1.13 -22.35
CA GLY A 95 -3.36 1.65 -22.05
C GLY A 95 -4.32 0.57 -21.55
N SER A 96 -4.27 -0.63 -22.11
CA SER A 96 -5.08 -1.76 -21.63
C SER A 96 -4.71 -2.17 -20.21
N TYR A 97 -3.40 -2.20 -19.89
CA TYR A 97 -2.91 -2.53 -18.56
C TYR A 97 -3.35 -1.50 -17.51
N LEU A 98 -3.17 -0.21 -17.80
CA LEU A 98 -3.58 0.88 -16.91
C LEU A 98 -5.11 0.89 -16.71
N LEU A 99 -5.88 0.78 -17.80
CA LEU A 99 -7.33 0.72 -17.71
C LEU A 99 -7.77 -0.49 -16.88
N LYS A 100 -7.18 -1.66 -17.11
CA LYS A 100 -7.49 -2.87 -16.33
C LYS A 100 -7.24 -2.65 -14.84
N ASN A 101 -6.13 -2.06 -14.43
CA ASN A 101 -5.87 -1.79 -13.01
C ASN A 101 -6.92 -0.86 -12.38
N ILE A 102 -7.37 0.15 -13.12
CA ILE A 102 -8.45 1.05 -12.66
C ILE A 102 -9.79 0.30 -12.58
N LEU A 103 -10.09 -0.55 -13.55
CA LEU A 103 -11.33 -1.34 -13.55
C LEU A 103 -11.32 -2.43 -12.47
N ASP A 104 -10.17 -3.06 -12.21
CA ASP A 104 -10.00 -4.02 -11.13
C ASP A 104 -10.21 -3.31 -9.77
N LYS A 105 -9.74 -2.06 -9.61
CA LYS A 105 -10.05 -1.21 -8.45
C LYS A 105 -11.55 -0.89 -8.37
N ALA A 106 -12.17 -0.53 -9.48
CA ALA A 106 -13.60 -0.22 -9.54
C ALA A 106 -14.46 -1.43 -9.16
N ASP A 107 -14.15 -2.61 -9.70
CA ASP A 107 -14.84 -3.87 -9.42
C ASP A 107 -14.68 -4.25 -7.95
N ARG A 108 -13.45 -4.13 -7.42
CA ARG A 108 -13.11 -4.40 -6.02
C ARG A 108 -13.93 -3.55 -5.05
N TYR A 109 -14.10 -2.26 -5.35
CA TYR A 109 -14.79 -1.32 -4.47
C TYR A 109 -16.24 -1.04 -4.87
N GLY A 110 -16.78 -1.76 -5.85
CA GLY A 110 -18.16 -1.57 -6.29
C GLY A 110 -18.45 -0.21 -6.92
N LYS A 111 -17.45 0.41 -7.57
CA LYS A 111 -17.57 1.76 -8.15
C LYS A 111 -17.99 1.73 -9.62
N LEU A 112 -18.91 2.61 -9.98
CA LEU A 112 -19.28 2.87 -11.37
C LEU A 112 -18.13 3.60 -12.08
N THR A 113 -17.64 3.07 -13.19
CA THR A 113 -16.58 3.76 -13.96
C THR A 113 -17.20 4.57 -15.09
N LYS A 114 -16.79 5.84 -15.23
CA LYS A 114 -17.28 6.75 -16.28
C LYS A 114 -16.15 7.22 -17.17
N ILE A 115 -16.41 7.31 -18.47
CA ILE A 115 -15.46 7.85 -19.44
C ILE A 115 -16.19 8.61 -20.55
N ALA A 116 -15.49 9.54 -21.19
CA ALA A 116 -15.99 10.25 -22.37
C ALA A 116 -14.89 10.28 -23.44
N TYR A 117 -15.31 10.31 -24.71
CA TYR A 117 -14.41 10.41 -25.85
C TYR A 117 -15.03 11.21 -27.00
N LEU A 118 -14.19 11.81 -27.86
CA LEU A 118 -14.64 12.51 -29.06
C LEU A 118 -15.20 11.54 -30.10
N LYS A 119 -16.29 11.93 -30.76
CA LYS A 119 -16.94 11.13 -31.80
C LYS A 119 -15.95 10.79 -32.92
N ASN A 120 -16.10 9.62 -33.52
CA ASN A 120 -15.20 9.03 -34.53
C ASN A 120 -13.81 8.61 -34.03
N ASN A 121 -13.50 8.76 -32.74
CA ASN A 121 -12.25 8.23 -32.19
C ASN A 121 -12.31 6.69 -32.04
N PRO A 122 -11.33 5.93 -32.56
CA PRO A 122 -11.31 4.46 -32.51
C PRO A 122 -11.12 3.90 -31.08
N VAL A 123 -10.86 4.76 -30.09
CA VAL A 123 -10.75 4.36 -28.68
C VAL A 123 -12.01 3.69 -28.14
N VAL A 124 -13.17 3.90 -28.77
CA VAL A 124 -14.43 3.21 -28.42
C VAL A 124 -14.25 1.69 -28.33
N SER A 125 -13.51 1.08 -29.26
CA SER A 125 -13.27 -0.37 -29.25
C SER A 125 -12.40 -0.84 -28.08
N LEU A 126 -11.62 0.06 -27.44
CA LEU A 126 -10.94 -0.23 -26.17
C LEU A 126 -11.91 -0.23 -25.01
N TYR A 127 -12.87 0.67 -24.99
CA TYR A 127 -13.83 0.78 -23.90
C TYR A 127 -14.89 -0.33 -23.98
N GLU A 128 -15.46 -0.58 -25.16
CA GLU A 128 -16.46 -1.64 -25.37
C GLU A 128 -15.93 -3.02 -24.96
N ARG A 129 -14.71 -3.39 -25.39
CA ARG A 129 -14.10 -4.69 -25.03
C ARG A 129 -13.77 -4.84 -23.54
N ASN A 130 -13.73 -3.72 -22.80
CA ASN A 130 -13.55 -3.72 -21.35
C ASN A 130 -14.89 -3.61 -20.60
N GLY A 131 -16.03 -3.70 -21.29
CA GLY A 131 -17.36 -3.74 -20.68
C GLY A 131 -18.01 -2.38 -20.43
N PHE A 132 -17.53 -1.31 -21.07
CA PHE A 132 -18.23 -0.04 -21.07
C PHE A 132 -19.42 -0.09 -22.05
N GLU A 133 -20.53 0.52 -21.64
CA GLU A 133 -21.73 0.71 -22.43
C GLU A 133 -21.96 2.20 -22.68
N THR A 134 -22.38 2.56 -23.89
CA THR A 134 -22.71 3.95 -24.22
C THR A 134 -24.00 4.36 -23.50
N VAL A 135 -23.92 5.42 -22.70
CA VAL A 135 -25.07 5.97 -21.97
C VAL A 135 -25.59 7.28 -22.57
N GLU A 136 -24.74 8.00 -23.29
CA GLU A 136 -25.10 9.29 -23.87
C GLU A 136 -24.27 9.56 -25.14
N VAL A 137 -24.94 9.99 -26.20
CA VAL A 137 -24.31 10.39 -27.47
C VAL A 137 -24.69 11.84 -27.74
N HIS A 138 -23.69 12.72 -27.70
CA HIS A 138 -23.83 14.11 -28.13
C HIS A 138 -23.35 14.26 -29.58
N ASP A 139 -23.55 15.45 -30.14
CA ASP A 139 -23.09 15.77 -31.51
C ASP A 139 -21.57 15.60 -31.66
N VAL A 140 -20.81 15.81 -30.58
CA VAL A 140 -19.35 15.94 -30.58
C VAL A 140 -18.65 14.83 -29.78
N TYR A 141 -19.26 14.35 -28.70
CA TYR A 141 -18.63 13.37 -27.81
C TYR A 141 -19.63 12.28 -27.41
N CYS A 142 -19.12 11.14 -26.98
CA CYS A 142 -19.89 10.05 -26.41
C CYS A 142 -19.47 9.85 -24.96
N ARG A 143 -20.44 9.53 -24.09
CA ARG A 143 -20.19 9.10 -22.71
C ARG A 143 -20.51 7.64 -22.57
N MET A 144 -19.63 6.92 -21.89
CA MET A 144 -19.80 5.51 -21.57
C MET A 144 -19.66 5.28 -20.08
N GLU A 145 -20.39 4.30 -19.59
CA GLU A 145 -20.31 3.84 -18.22
C GLU A 145 -20.06 2.34 -18.18
N ARG A 146 -19.31 1.89 -17.19
CA ARG A 146 -19.12 0.47 -16.88
C ARG A 146 -19.57 0.25 -15.45
N LYS A 147 -20.62 -0.54 -15.28
CA LYS A 147 -21.02 -1.05 -13.96
C LYS A 147 -19.90 -1.94 -13.42
N PRO A 148 -19.59 -1.87 -12.11
CA PRO A 148 -18.59 -2.75 -11.52
C PRO A 148 -19.04 -4.19 -11.70
N ASN A 149 -18.13 -5.03 -12.16
CA ASN A 149 -18.31 -6.48 -12.11
C ASN A 149 -18.06 -6.94 -10.69
N VAL A 150 -19.04 -6.70 -9.81
CA VAL A 150 -19.00 -7.10 -8.40
C VAL A 150 -19.14 -8.62 -8.34
N VAL A 151 -18.05 -9.33 -8.59
CA VAL A 151 -17.91 -10.70 -8.09
C VAL A 151 -17.89 -10.54 -6.58
N LYS A 152 -18.93 -11.03 -5.89
CA LYS A 152 -18.95 -11.05 -4.43
C LYS A 152 -17.70 -11.80 -3.96
N VAL A 153 -16.66 -11.07 -3.57
CA VAL A 153 -15.39 -11.66 -3.15
C VAL A 153 -15.68 -12.39 -1.86
N ARG A 154 -15.74 -13.72 -1.94
CA ARG A 154 -15.89 -14.54 -0.76
C ARG A 154 -14.50 -14.71 -0.17
N TYR A 155 -14.13 -13.80 0.72
CA TYR A 155 -12.91 -13.94 1.49
C TYR A 155 -12.92 -15.31 2.18
N LYS A 156 -11.75 -15.94 2.23
CA LYS A 156 -11.52 -17.18 3.00
C LYS A 156 -10.55 -16.95 4.15
N ALA A 157 -9.77 -15.87 4.08
CA ALA A 157 -8.84 -15.51 5.12
C ALA A 157 -8.82 -14.01 5.40
N VAL A 158 -8.53 -13.67 6.66
CA VAL A 158 -8.19 -12.31 7.10
C VAL A 158 -6.76 -12.33 7.61
N ILE A 159 -5.91 -11.51 7.02
CA ILE A 159 -4.49 -11.40 7.34
C ILE A 159 -4.27 -10.03 7.97
N PHE A 160 -3.58 -10.01 9.10
CA PHE A 160 -3.36 -8.81 9.88
C PHE A 160 -1.88 -8.47 9.93
N ASP A 161 -1.57 -7.18 9.93
CA ASP A 161 -0.38 -6.67 10.60
C ASP A 161 -0.53 -6.74 12.14
N LEU A 162 0.57 -6.53 12.87
CA LEU A 162 0.61 -6.53 14.32
C LEU A 162 0.54 -5.13 14.96
N PHE A 163 1.57 -4.31 14.75
CA PHE A 163 1.78 -3.05 15.47
C PHE A 163 1.04 -1.91 14.79
N GLY A 164 0.30 -1.10 15.54
CA GLY A 164 -0.62 -0.15 14.95
C GLY A 164 -1.97 -0.78 14.59
N THR A 165 -2.00 -2.08 14.29
CA THR A 165 -3.21 -2.82 13.89
C THR A 165 -3.91 -3.56 15.04
N LEU A 166 -3.28 -4.62 15.58
CA LEU A 166 -3.85 -5.46 16.63
C LEU A 166 -3.41 -5.03 18.04
N ILE A 167 -2.23 -4.42 18.12
CA ILE A 167 -1.66 -3.82 19.33
C ILE A 167 -1.21 -2.39 18.99
N ASP A 168 -1.02 -1.56 20.01
CA ASP A 168 -0.51 -0.20 19.79
C ASP A 168 0.92 -0.22 19.23
N ASN A 169 1.22 0.77 18.39
CA ASN A 169 2.60 1.07 18.01
C ASN A 169 3.42 1.44 19.26
N PHE A 170 4.74 1.26 19.18
CA PHE A 170 5.60 1.75 20.25
C PHE A 170 5.50 3.27 20.38
N ILE A 171 5.50 3.74 21.61
CA ILE A 171 5.61 5.16 21.93
C ILE A 171 7.07 5.55 21.81
N ARG A 172 7.39 6.51 20.92
CA ARG A 172 8.77 6.85 20.58
C ARG A 172 9.60 7.22 21.80
N SER A 173 9.04 8.05 22.68
CA SER A 173 9.72 8.52 23.91
C SER A 173 10.05 7.37 24.87
N GLU A 174 9.12 6.43 25.07
CA GLU A 174 9.37 5.23 25.88
C GLU A 174 10.40 4.31 25.23
N TYR A 175 10.33 4.15 23.91
CA TYR A 175 11.25 3.27 23.19
C TYR A 175 12.68 3.81 23.25
N GLU A 176 12.89 5.10 23.01
CA GLU A 176 14.20 5.76 23.16
C GLU A 176 14.72 5.67 24.60
N ALA A 177 13.85 5.80 25.62
CA ALA A 177 14.24 5.62 27.03
C ALA A 177 14.74 4.19 27.32
N VAL A 178 14.06 3.16 26.79
CA VAL A 178 14.52 1.77 26.92
C VAL A 178 15.88 1.57 26.24
N LEU A 179 16.10 2.15 25.07
CA LEU A 179 17.39 2.07 24.38
C LEU A 179 18.50 2.81 25.15
N ALA A 180 18.18 3.92 25.81
CA ALA A 180 19.12 4.63 26.67
C ALA A 180 19.50 3.80 27.92
N GLU A 181 18.54 3.11 28.55
CA GLU A 181 18.83 2.18 29.65
C GLU A 181 19.71 1.00 29.18
N MET A 182 19.46 0.47 27.98
CA MET A 182 20.31 -0.57 27.39
C MET A 182 21.74 -0.06 27.18
N ALA A 183 21.90 1.16 26.66
CA ALA A 183 23.20 1.77 26.45
C ALA A 183 23.97 1.96 27.77
N ASP A 184 23.30 2.39 28.84
CA ASP A 184 23.87 2.54 30.18
C ASP A 184 24.39 1.19 30.71
N ILE A 185 23.60 0.13 30.61
CA ILE A 185 24.01 -1.25 31.00
C ILE A 185 25.28 -1.67 30.26
N LEU A 186 25.38 -1.34 28.97
CA LEU A 186 26.49 -1.72 28.10
C LEU A 186 27.72 -0.80 28.26
N GLY A 187 27.58 0.35 28.95
CA GLY A 187 28.63 1.37 29.03
C GLY A 187 28.86 2.10 27.70
N VAL A 188 27.82 2.22 26.87
CA VAL A 188 27.85 2.89 25.56
C VAL A 188 27.23 4.29 25.69
N PRO A 189 27.79 5.34 25.06
CA PRO A 189 27.09 6.61 24.93
C PRO A 189 25.73 6.43 24.25
N TRP A 190 24.65 6.80 24.94
CA TRP A 190 23.29 6.47 24.53
C TRP A 190 22.93 6.97 23.13
N GLU A 191 23.42 8.15 22.73
CA GLU A 191 23.18 8.71 21.40
C GLU A 191 23.75 7.82 20.29
N LYS A 192 24.94 7.24 20.53
CA LYS A 192 25.60 6.33 19.58
C LYS A 192 24.87 5.01 19.49
N PHE A 193 24.45 4.47 20.65
CA PHE A 193 23.71 3.22 20.71
C PHE A 193 22.37 3.34 19.98
N ILE A 194 21.57 4.38 20.28
CA ILE A 194 20.27 4.62 19.64
C ILE A 194 20.43 4.77 18.13
N ARG A 195 21.41 5.56 17.67
CA ARG A 195 21.67 5.72 16.22
C ARG A 195 21.95 4.38 15.56
N MET A 196 22.90 3.61 16.09
CA MET A 196 23.24 2.30 15.53
C MET A 196 22.09 1.28 15.61
N TRP A 197 21.27 1.36 16.65
CA TRP A 197 20.07 0.53 16.79
C TRP A 197 19.06 0.79 15.66
N PHE A 198 18.88 2.05 15.27
CA PHE A 198 18.05 2.41 14.12
C PHE A 198 18.74 2.07 12.79
N ASP A 199 20.05 2.29 12.66
CA ASP A 199 20.80 1.95 11.45
C ASP A 199 20.73 0.44 11.13
N THR A 200 20.66 -0.40 12.17
CA THR A 200 20.55 -1.87 12.05
C THR A 200 19.10 -2.40 11.96
N PHE A 201 18.11 -1.50 11.80
CA PHE A 201 16.70 -1.87 11.76
C PHE A 201 16.38 -2.89 10.66
N ARG A 202 16.95 -2.69 9.47
CA ARG A 202 16.70 -3.56 8.31
C ARG A 202 17.25 -4.96 8.55
N GLU A 203 18.46 -5.06 9.07
CA GLU A 203 19.18 -6.30 9.34
C GLU A 203 18.45 -7.10 10.42
N ARG A 204 17.97 -6.44 11.48
CA ARG A 204 17.13 -7.07 12.51
C ARG A 204 15.83 -7.60 11.93
N ASN A 205 15.14 -6.81 11.12
CA ASN A 205 13.86 -7.21 10.54
C ASN A 205 13.97 -8.18 9.36
N THR A 206 15.16 -8.42 8.82
CA THR A 206 15.42 -9.42 7.77
C THR A 206 16.24 -10.60 8.27
N GLY A 207 16.40 -10.74 9.59
CA GLY A 207 16.93 -11.95 10.21
C GLY A 207 18.44 -12.11 10.13
N GLN A 208 19.19 -11.06 9.81
CA GLN A 208 20.66 -11.11 9.83
C GLN A 208 21.18 -11.28 11.26
N PHE A 209 20.45 -10.74 12.24
CA PHE A 209 20.68 -11.00 13.66
C PHE A 209 19.69 -12.07 14.15
N THR A 210 20.21 -13.28 14.41
CA THR A 210 19.40 -14.43 14.81
C THR A 210 18.82 -14.31 16.23
N THR A 211 19.40 -13.43 17.06
CA THR A 211 18.94 -13.12 18.42
C THR A 211 19.03 -11.62 18.71
N PRO A 212 18.27 -11.11 19.70
CA PRO A 212 18.44 -9.74 20.19
C PRO A 212 19.88 -9.45 20.64
N GLN A 213 20.53 -10.43 21.28
CA GLN A 213 21.91 -10.34 21.74
C GLN A 213 22.88 -10.13 20.58
N ALA A 214 22.71 -10.82 19.45
CA ALA A 214 23.61 -10.71 18.31
C ALA A 214 23.67 -9.27 17.73
N ASN A 215 22.55 -8.55 17.74
CA ASN A 215 22.56 -7.14 17.32
C ASN A 215 23.27 -6.24 18.35
N ILE A 216 23.06 -6.49 19.65
CA ILE A 216 23.74 -5.75 20.72
C ILE A 216 25.25 -5.97 20.67
N GLU A 217 25.69 -7.21 20.48
CA GLU A 217 27.10 -7.60 20.30
C GLU A 217 27.72 -6.85 19.13
N PHE A 218 27.07 -6.87 17.96
CA PHE A 218 27.50 -6.13 16.78
C PHE A 218 27.67 -4.62 17.06
N ILE A 219 26.69 -3.99 17.72
CA ILE A 219 26.76 -2.55 18.04
C ILE A 219 27.94 -2.28 19.00
N CYS A 220 28.14 -3.12 20.01
CA CYS A 220 29.27 -2.99 20.93
C CYS A 220 30.62 -3.13 20.21
N GLU A 221 30.76 -4.11 19.30
CA GLU A 221 31.96 -4.33 18.51
C GLU A 221 32.29 -3.12 17.62
N GLU A 222 31.31 -2.62 16.86
CA GLU A 222 31.47 -1.45 15.98
C GLU A 222 31.85 -0.19 16.77
N LEU A 223 31.36 -0.06 18.00
CA LEU A 223 31.70 1.06 18.89
C LEU A 223 32.97 0.83 19.71
N ASN A 224 33.67 -0.30 19.51
CA ASN A 224 34.87 -0.70 20.26
C ASN A 224 34.64 -0.77 21.79
N ILE A 225 33.45 -1.19 22.20
CA ILE A 225 33.04 -1.36 23.60
C ILE A 225 33.11 -2.84 23.98
N LYS A 226 33.86 -3.16 25.03
CA LYS A 226 33.98 -4.53 25.57
C LYS A 226 32.88 -4.81 26.60
N ALA A 227 31.65 -4.96 26.14
CA ALA A 227 30.54 -5.38 26.99
C ALA A 227 30.73 -6.85 27.43
N THR A 228 30.45 -7.14 28.69
CA THR A 228 30.45 -8.52 29.20
C THR A 228 29.21 -9.29 28.74
N PRO A 229 29.25 -10.63 28.65
CA PRO A 229 28.06 -11.43 28.33
C PRO A 229 26.86 -11.14 29.25
N ARG A 230 27.13 -10.82 30.53
CA ARG A 230 26.09 -10.45 31.48
C ARG A 230 25.42 -9.12 31.14
N GLN A 231 26.19 -8.12 30.69
CA GLN A 231 25.64 -6.82 30.28
C GLN A 231 24.80 -6.96 29.00
N ILE A 232 25.28 -7.73 28.03
CA ILE A 232 24.53 -8.04 26.80
C ILE A 232 23.19 -8.69 27.13
N GLU A 233 23.19 -9.70 28.00
CA GLU A 233 21.96 -10.38 28.43
C GLU A 233 21.01 -9.43 29.19
N GLN A 234 21.54 -8.56 30.06
CA GLN A 234 20.73 -7.57 30.78
C GLN A 234 20.10 -6.53 29.83
N ALA A 235 20.84 -6.04 28.83
CA ALA A 235 20.31 -5.13 27.83
C ALA A 235 19.26 -5.82 26.93
N ALA A 236 19.52 -7.05 26.49
CA ALA A 236 18.56 -7.85 25.74
C ALA A 236 17.27 -8.10 26.56
N ARG A 237 17.41 -8.33 27.87
CA ARG A 237 16.27 -8.49 28.79
C ARG A 237 15.40 -7.24 28.84
N LYS A 238 16.00 -6.05 28.94
CA LYS A 238 15.27 -4.77 28.90
C LYS A 238 14.42 -4.63 27.63
N ARG A 239 15.00 -4.97 26.48
CA ARG A 239 14.29 -4.94 25.20
C ARG A 239 13.13 -5.94 25.17
N LEU A 240 13.35 -7.16 25.69
CA LEU A 240 12.34 -8.21 25.75
C LEU A 240 11.18 -7.85 26.70
N ASP A 241 11.49 -7.31 27.88
CA ASP A 241 10.49 -6.90 28.87
C ASP A 241 9.60 -5.77 28.31
N TYR A 242 10.21 -4.82 27.60
CA TYR A 242 9.45 -3.79 26.87
C TYR A 242 8.53 -4.42 25.82
N THR A 243 9.02 -5.35 25.00
CA THR A 243 8.19 -6.09 24.04
C THR A 243 7.00 -6.76 24.70
N VAL A 244 7.21 -7.50 25.79
CA VAL A 244 6.13 -8.19 26.51
C VAL A 244 5.08 -7.20 27.01
N ARG A 245 5.51 -6.05 27.56
CA ARG A 245 4.61 -5.01 28.06
C ARG A 245 3.73 -4.40 26.97
N SER A 246 4.25 -4.32 25.75
CA SER A 246 3.55 -3.76 24.59
C SER A 246 2.64 -4.74 23.86
N MET A 247 2.70 -6.05 24.14
CA MET A 247 1.86 -7.09 23.52
C MET A 247 0.41 -7.11 24.07
N LYS A 248 -0.20 -5.94 24.20
CA LYS A 248 -1.56 -5.76 24.68
C LYS A 248 -2.50 -5.57 23.49
N PRO A 249 -3.50 -6.45 23.29
CA PRO A 249 -4.49 -6.28 22.24
C PRO A 249 -5.22 -4.94 22.38
N ARG A 250 -5.44 -4.24 21.26
CA ARG A 250 -6.33 -3.08 21.21
C ARG A 250 -7.75 -3.49 21.62
N PRO A 251 -8.56 -2.56 22.19
CA PRO A 251 -9.94 -2.86 22.57
C PRO A 251 -10.76 -3.51 21.45
N GLY A 252 -11.39 -4.65 21.76
CA GLY A 252 -12.24 -5.41 20.83
C GLY A 252 -11.52 -6.28 19.81
N THR A 253 -10.18 -6.31 19.83
CA THR A 253 -9.39 -7.20 18.96
C THR A 253 -9.71 -8.66 19.20
N LEU A 254 -9.77 -9.10 20.46
CA LEU A 254 -10.02 -10.51 20.79
C LEU A 254 -11.44 -10.94 20.41
N GLU A 255 -12.41 -10.04 20.56
CA GLU A 255 -13.80 -10.21 20.16
C GLU A 255 -13.93 -10.34 18.65
N ALA A 256 -13.27 -9.46 17.89
CA ALA A 256 -13.24 -9.52 16.43
C ALA A 256 -12.59 -10.82 15.94
N LEU A 257 -11.42 -11.20 16.50
CA LEU A 257 -10.74 -12.46 16.15
C LEU A 257 -11.59 -13.69 16.49
N THR A 258 -12.30 -13.67 17.62
CA THR A 258 -13.26 -14.72 17.99
C THR A 258 -14.39 -14.83 16.97
N ALA A 259 -14.98 -13.69 16.58
CA ALA A 259 -16.04 -13.64 15.60
C ALA A 259 -15.57 -14.18 14.24
N LEU A 260 -14.40 -13.76 13.75
CA LEU A 260 -13.82 -14.24 12.49
C LEU A 260 -13.67 -15.76 12.46
N ARG A 261 -13.14 -16.35 13.53
CA ARG A 261 -13.02 -17.81 13.64
C ARG A 261 -14.38 -18.49 13.68
N SER A 262 -15.36 -17.92 14.39
CA SER A 262 -16.73 -18.48 14.44
C SER A 262 -17.43 -18.45 13.07
N MET A 263 -17.08 -17.47 12.22
CA MET A 263 -17.56 -17.35 10.84
C MET A 263 -16.81 -18.28 9.87
N GLY A 264 -15.78 -19.00 10.33
CA GLY A 264 -15.01 -19.94 9.51
C GLY A 264 -13.91 -19.31 8.66
N TYR A 265 -13.52 -18.06 8.93
CA TYR A 265 -12.37 -17.45 8.28
C TYR A 265 -11.07 -18.01 8.85
N ARG A 266 -10.10 -18.26 7.98
CA ARG A 266 -8.72 -18.49 8.41
C ARG A 266 -8.05 -17.17 8.76
N THR A 267 -7.15 -17.19 9.72
CA THR A 267 -6.50 -15.97 10.24
C THR A 267 -4.99 -16.05 10.11
N GLY A 268 -4.38 -15.04 9.50
CA GLY A 268 -2.94 -14.92 9.32
C GLY A 268 -2.37 -13.65 9.93
N LEU A 269 -1.10 -13.68 10.33
CA LEU A 269 -0.35 -12.49 10.73
C LEU A 269 0.86 -12.30 9.82
N ILE A 270 1.14 -11.07 9.39
CA ILE A 270 2.40 -10.66 8.75
C ILE A 270 2.96 -9.45 9.49
N SER A 271 4.10 -9.61 10.17
CA SER A 271 4.71 -8.53 10.95
C SER A 271 6.17 -8.32 10.56
N ASP A 272 6.49 -7.07 10.22
CA ASP A 272 7.88 -6.61 10.15
C ASP A 272 8.38 -6.43 11.58
N CYS A 273 9.27 -7.32 12.02
CA CYS A 273 9.68 -7.37 13.41
C CYS A 273 11.08 -7.94 13.62
N SER A 274 11.69 -7.59 14.76
CA SER A 274 12.95 -8.15 15.24
C SER A 274 12.74 -9.44 16.05
N GLY A 275 13.83 -10.12 16.41
CA GLY A 275 13.85 -11.47 16.97
C GLY A 275 13.12 -11.65 18.32
N GLU A 276 12.79 -10.58 19.04
CA GLU A 276 12.05 -10.63 20.30
C GLU A 276 10.60 -11.07 20.10
N ILE A 277 9.96 -10.70 18.99
CA ILE A 277 8.54 -10.96 18.75
C ILE A 277 8.26 -12.46 18.64
N PRO A 278 8.98 -13.24 17.79
CA PRO A 278 8.82 -14.69 17.76
C PRO A 278 9.00 -15.38 19.12
N ILE A 279 9.92 -14.88 19.95
CA ILE A 279 10.21 -15.46 21.28
C ILE A 279 9.00 -15.36 22.21
N VAL A 280 8.31 -14.21 22.21
CA VAL A 280 7.20 -13.96 23.14
C VAL A 280 5.84 -14.36 22.58
N TRP A 281 5.71 -14.49 21.26
CA TRP A 281 4.44 -14.66 20.56
C TRP A 281 3.54 -15.74 21.17
N SER A 282 4.09 -16.94 21.40
CA SER A 282 3.34 -18.09 21.93
C SER A 282 2.69 -17.87 23.29
N LYS A 283 3.14 -16.86 24.05
CA LYS A 283 2.63 -16.49 25.38
C LYS A 283 1.60 -15.35 25.33
N THR A 284 1.36 -14.78 24.16
CA THR A 284 0.42 -13.66 23.99
C THR A 284 -1.03 -14.16 23.95
N GLN A 285 -1.96 -13.26 24.26
CA GLN A 285 -3.40 -13.54 24.11
C GLN A 285 -3.84 -13.67 22.65
N LEU A 286 -3.03 -13.17 21.70
CA LEU A 286 -3.31 -13.19 20.27
C LEU A 286 -2.98 -14.54 19.62
N ALA A 287 -1.88 -15.18 20.03
CA ALA A 287 -1.37 -16.38 19.37
C ALA A 287 -2.40 -17.50 19.12
N PRO A 288 -3.32 -17.83 20.06
CA PRO A 288 -4.33 -18.87 19.84
C PRO A 288 -5.31 -18.57 18.70
N PHE A 289 -5.41 -17.32 18.25
CA PHE A 289 -6.36 -16.90 17.23
C PHE A 289 -5.83 -17.04 15.81
N PHE A 290 -4.53 -17.28 15.60
CA PHE A 290 -3.90 -17.28 14.28
C PHE A 290 -3.55 -18.68 13.80
N ASP A 291 -4.00 -19.02 12.59
CA ASP A 291 -3.66 -20.29 11.95
C ASP A 291 -2.23 -20.26 11.35
N THR A 292 -1.73 -19.07 11.02
CA THR A 292 -0.32 -18.86 10.66
C THR A 292 0.19 -17.49 11.11
N THR A 293 1.49 -17.40 11.35
CA THR A 293 2.22 -16.14 11.47
C THR A 293 3.43 -16.11 10.55
N VAL A 294 3.74 -14.96 9.99
CA VAL A 294 4.95 -14.69 9.21
C VAL A 294 5.66 -13.49 9.83
N PHE A 295 6.76 -13.77 10.52
CA PHE A 295 7.63 -12.76 11.10
C PHE A 295 8.79 -12.48 10.14
N SER A 296 9.01 -11.22 9.77
CA SER A 296 9.99 -10.85 8.75
C SER A 296 11.41 -11.31 9.10
N CYS A 297 11.80 -11.23 10.37
CA CYS A 297 13.11 -11.69 10.85
C CYS A 297 13.32 -13.20 10.68
N VAL A 298 12.25 -14.00 10.70
CA VAL A 298 12.31 -15.44 10.44
C VAL A 298 12.23 -15.73 8.95
N ALA A 299 11.46 -14.93 8.21
CA ALA A 299 11.24 -15.10 6.78
C ALA A 299 12.43 -14.62 5.91
N GLY A 300 13.29 -13.75 6.43
CA GLY A 300 14.40 -13.14 5.69
C GLY A 300 13.99 -12.03 4.71
N VAL A 301 12.70 -11.69 4.70
CA VAL A 301 12.08 -10.70 3.81
C VAL A 301 11.07 -9.89 4.61
N LYS A 302 10.86 -8.63 4.23
CA LYS A 302 10.00 -7.67 4.94
C LYS A 302 8.99 -7.04 3.99
N LYS A 303 7.92 -6.46 4.53
CA LYS A 303 6.93 -5.69 3.75
C LYS A 303 7.63 -4.49 3.07
N PRO A 304 7.33 -4.17 1.80
CA PRO A 304 6.26 -4.70 0.95
C PRO A 304 6.69 -5.82 -0.02
N ASP A 305 7.76 -6.58 0.26
CA ASP A 305 8.23 -7.64 -0.64
C ASP A 305 7.12 -8.68 -0.88
N PRO A 306 6.74 -8.97 -2.16
CA PRO A 306 5.61 -9.84 -2.46
C PRO A 306 5.75 -11.27 -1.88
N ARG A 307 6.99 -11.71 -1.61
CA ARG A 307 7.26 -13.04 -1.04
C ARG A 307 6.66 -13.20 0.35
N ILE A 308 6.61 -12.15 1.18
CA ILE A 308 6.10 -12.28 2.55
C ILE A 308 4.58 -12.55 2.58
N TYR A 309 3.83 -11.89 1.70
CA TYR A 309 2.39 -12.12 1.52
C TYR A 309 2.11 -13.49 0.91
N LYS A 310 2.94 -13.92 -0.05
CA LYS A 310 2.84 -15.25 -0.63
C LYS A 310 3.10 -16.35 0.40
N MET A 311 4.07 -16.18 1.29
CA MET A 311 4.30 -17.13 2.39
C MET A 311 3.08 -17.30 3.30
N ALA A 312 2.39 -16.21 3.64
CA ALA A 312 1.18 -16.28 4.47
C ALA A 312 0.05 -17.03 3.74
N THR A 313 -0.19 -16.70 2.47
CA THR A 313 -1.25 -17.32 1.66
C THR A 313 -0.98 -18.80 1.37
N ASP A 314 0.28 -19.17 1.08
CA ASP A 314 0.69 -20.57 0.89
C ASP A 314 0.43 -21.39 2.18
N ARG A 315 0.80 -20.86 3.36
CA ARG A 315 0.56 -21.53 4.66
C ARG A 315 -0.93 -21.63 5.00
N LEU A 316 -1.70 -20.61 4.61
CA LEU A 316 -3.15 -20.59 4.79
C LEU A 316 -3.88 -21.43 3.74
N GLY A 317 -3.24 -21.89 2.66
CA GLY A 317 -3.90 -22.64 1.59
C GLY A 317 -5.03 -21.85 0.90
N VAL A 318 -4.77 -20.57 0.59
CA VAL A 318 -5.67 -19.64 -0.11
C VAL A 318 -4.90 -18.86 -1.17
N VAL A 319 -5.61 -18.25 -2.13
CA VAL A 319 -4.98 -17.30 -3.07
C VAL A 319 -5.10 -15.87 -2.54
N PRO A 320 -4.22 -14.93 -2.93
CA PRO A 320 -4.27 -13.54 -2.46
C PRO A 320 -5.63 -12.86 -2.64
N GLN A 321 -6.33 -13.14 -3.73
CA GLN A 321 -7.65 -12.56 -4.05
C GLN A 321 -8.76 -13.01 -3.08
N GLU A 322 -8.53 -14.06 -2.30
CA GLU A 322 -9.44 -14.54 -1.26
C GLU A 322 -9.07 -13.99 0.13
N CYS A 323 -8.12 -13.04 0.21
CA CYS A 323 -7.62 -12.50 1.45
C CYS A 323 -8.00 -11.02 1.63
N LEU A 324 -8.51 -10.73 2.82
CA LEU A 324 -8.60 -9.38 3.36
C LEU A 324 -7.31 -9.11 4.15
N TYR A 325 -6.55 -8.08 3.79
CA TYR A 325 -5.35 -7.64 4.51
C TYR A 325 -5.64 -6.38 5.31
N ILE A 326 -5.30 -6.36 6.59
CA ILE A 326 -5.59 -5.25 7.50
C ILE A 326 -4.28 -4.76 8.07
N GLY A 327 -4.02 -3.46 7.95
CA GLY A 327 -2.76 -2.85 8.36
C GLY A 327 -2.89 -1.40 8.77
N ASP A 328 -1.89 -0.86 9.47
CA ASP A 328 -1.84 0.55 9.91
C ASP A 328 -1.28 1.49 8.83
N GLY A 329 -0.81 0.91 7.72
CA GLY A 329 -0.20 1.63 6.61
C GLY A 329 1.30 1.81 6.75
N GLY A 330 1.95 1.22 7.77
CA GLY A 330 3.40 1.19 7.89
C GLY A 330 4.07 0.30 6.85
N SER A 331 5.33 0.60 6.53
CA SER A 331 6.18 -0.22 5.64
C SER A 331 5.63 -0.42 4.21
N ASN A 332 4.82 0.52 3.71
CA ASN A 332 4.11 0.40 2.42
C ASN A 332 3.28 -0.90 2.29
N GLU A 333 2.79 -1.42 3.40
CA GLU A 333 2.21 -2.75 3.45
C GLU A 333 0.88 -2.91 2.72
N LEU A 334 0.07 -1.85 2.64
CA LEU A 334 -1.25 -1.89 2.01
C LEU A 334 -1.09 -1.86 0.50
N THR A 335 -0.16 -1.02 0.02
CA THR A 335 0.30 -1.04 -1.37
C THR A 335 0.88 -2.42 -1.73
N GLY A 336 1.77 -2.98 -0.91
CA GLY A 336 2.36 -4.31 -1.14
C GLY A 336 1.32 -5.43 -1.20
N ALA A 337 0.38 -5.45 -0.24
CA ALA A 337 -0.73 -6.41 -0.21
C ALA A 337 -1.63 -6.28 -1.44
N SER A 338 -1.94 -5.05 -1.85
CA SER A 338 -2.77 -4.78 -3.03
C SER A 338 -2.11 -5.24 -4.33
N GLN A 339 -0.80 -5.07 -4.47
CA GLN A 339 -0.03 -5.48 -5.64
C GLN A 339 0.01 -7.00 -5.83
N VAL A 340 -0.03 -7.79 -4.74
CA VAL A 340 -0.16 -9.26 -4.83
C VAL A 340 -1.60 -9.73 -5.01
N GLY A 341 -2.58 -8.82 -4.99
CA GLY A 341 -3.98 -9.09 -5.26
C GLY A 341 -4.86 -9.23 -4.02
N MET A 342 -4.37 -8.93 -2.81
CA MET A 342 -5.20 -8.87 -1.61
C MET A 342 -6.09 -7.63 -1.61
N TYR A 343 -7.21 -7.71 -0.88
CA TYR A 343 -8.00 -6.53 -0.55
C TYR A 343 -7.42 -5.89 0.71
N ALA A 344 -6.68 -4.80 0.57
CA ALA A 344 -6.08 -4.12 1.70
C ALA A 344 -7.04 -3.10 2.31
N VAL A 345 -7.05 -3.00 3.64
CA VAL A 345 -7.83 -2.04 4.41
C VAL A 345 -6.89 -1.38 5.40
N LEU A 346 -6.91 -0.05 5.41
CA LEU A 346 -6.21 0.74 6.40
C LEU A 346 -7.02 0.74 7.70
N LEU A 347 -6.38 0.38 8.80
CA LEU A 347 -6.88 0.67 10.15
C LEU A 347 -6.26 1.98 10.61
N ARG A 348 -7.10 2.97 10.93
CA ARG A 348 -6.67 4.26 11.46
C ARG A 348 -7.45 4.56 12.74
N ASP A 349 -6.83 4.24 13.87
CA ASP A 349 -7.42 4.46 15.19
C ASP A 349 -7.40 5.97 15.51
N PRO A 350 -8.56 6.62 15.72
CA PRO A 350 -8.60 8.04 16.09
C PRO A 350 -7.95 8.34 17.44
N ALA A 351 -7.79 7.34 18.31
CA ALA A 351 -7.14 7.45 19.61
C ALA A 351 -5.62 7.22 19.55
N GLU A 352 -5.06 7.05 18.36
CA GLU A 352 -3.64 6.80 18.18
C GLU A 352 -2.78 7.97 18.70
N PRO A 353 -1.80 7.72 19.58
CA PRO A 353 -0.95 8.77 20.15
C PRO A 353 -0.14 9.50 19.07
N ALA A 354 0.03 10.82 19.23
CA ALA A 354 0.80 11.64 18.29
C ALA A 354 2.29 11.25 18.21
N ASP A 355 2.83 10.61 19.25
CA ASP A 355 4.20 10.11 19.31
C ASP A 355 4.32 8.60 19.06
N ALA A 356 3.29 7.98 18.48
CA ALA A 356 3.34 6.63 17.96
C ALA A 356 4.43 6.51 16.88
N HIS A 357 5.23 5.45 16.96
CA HIS A 357 6.37 5.23 16.08
C HIS A 357 5.97 4.49 14.81
N PHE A 358 5.98 5.21 13.68
CA PHE A 358 5.75 4.64 12.34
C PHE A 358 7.06 4.54 11.55
N ILE A 359 7.10 3.57 10.64
CA ILE A 359 8.12 3.42 9.62
C ILE A 359 7.43 3.45 8.26
N ASP A 360 7.84 4.36 7.36
CA ASP A 360 7.32 4.49 5.99
C ASP A 360 5.79 4.46 5.91
N ARG A 361 5.12 5.35 6.66
CA ARG A 361 3.66 5.43 6.72
C ARG A 361 3.07 5.85 5.38
N GLU A 362 2.09 5.10 4.89
CA GLU A 362 1.27 5.46 3.73
C GLU A 362 0.31 6.60 4.10
N GLU A 363 0.74 7.84 3.86
CA GLU A 363 -0.09 9.04 4.08
C GLU A 363 -1.24 9.14 3.05
N GLU A 364 -1.00 8.69 1.82
CA GLU A 364 -1.93 8.79 0.68
C GLU A 364 -2.62 7.45 0.37
N TRP A 365 -3.34 6.89 1.35
CA TRP A 365 -4.16 5.69 1.11
C TRP A 365 -5.53 6.07 0.52
N ASP A 366 -5.83 5.55 -0.67
CA ASP A 366 -7.06 5.81 -1.42
C ASP A 366 -8.07 4.64 -1.39
N GLY A 367 -7.77 3.63 -0.57
CA GLY A 367 -8.61 2.46 -0.34
C GLY A 367 -9.49 2.60 0.91
N PRO A 368 -10.16 1.50 1.31
CA PRO A 368 -11.07 1.49 2.45
C PRO A 368 -10.30 1.71 3.76
N VAL A 369 -10.96 2.40 4.68
CA VAL A 369 -10.45 2.74 6.01
C VAL A 369 -11.46 2.29 7.06
N VAL A 370 -10.96 1.69 8.14
CA VAL A 370 -11.73 1.37 9.35
C VAL A 370 -11.09 2.03 10.57
N SER A 371 -11.90 2.37 11.56
CA SER A 371 -11.41 3.03 12.78
C SER A 371 -11.03 2.05 13.90
N SER A 372 -11.41 0.78 13.77
CA SER A 372 -11.17 -0.28 14.75
C SER A 372 -11.16 -1.67 14.11
N VAL A 373 -10.60 -2.65 14.83
CA VAL A 373 -10.56 -4.06 14.39
C VAL A 373 -11.98 -4.64 14.25
N GLN A 374 -12.94 -4.17 15.04
CA GLN A 374 -14.33 -4.66 15.02
C GLN A 374 -15.06 -4.28 13.74
N GLU A 375 -14.78 -3.11 13.16
CA GLU A 375 -15.42 -2.64 11.94
C GLU A 375 -15.12 -3.52 10.73
N ILE A 376 -14.03 -4.29 10.78
CA ILE A 376 -13.65 -5.27 9.75
C ILE A 376 -14.76 -6.31 9.53
N LEU A 377 -15.52 -6.65 10.57
CA LEU A 377 -16.65 -7.58 10.46
C LEU A 377 -17.76 -7.07 9.52
N ASN A 378 -17.85 -5.76 9.27
CA ASN A 378 -18.79 -5.19 8.32
C ASN A 378 -18.36 -5.38 6.87
N LEU A 379 -17.06 -5.57 6.62
CA LEU A 379 -16.49 -5.78 5.29
C LEU A 379 -16.66 -7.24 4.80
N LEU A 380 -17.06 -8.14 5.69
CA LEU A 380 -17.16 -9.58 5.46
C LEU A 380 -18.60 -10.08 5.23
N LYS A 381 -19.55 -9.17 5.00
CA LYS A 381 -21.00 -9.43 4.86
C LYS A 381 -21.48 -9.58 3.41
#